data_AF-A0A1C6QVY7-F1
#
_entry.id   AF-A0A1C6QVY7-F1
#
_cell.length_a   1.000
_cell.length_b   1.000
_cell.length_c   1.000
_cell.angle_alpha   90.00
_cell.angle_beta   90.00
_cell.angle_gamma   90.00
#
_symmetry.space_group_name_H-M   'P 1'
#
loop_
_entity.id
_entity.type
_entity.pdbx_description
1 polymer ?
#
loop_
_entity_poly.entity_id
_entity_poly.type
_entity_poly.pdbx_seq_one_letter_code
_entity_poly.pdbx_strand_id
1 'polypeptide(L)'
;MDTRDWYFTRHLQEKLTPEQADELERLDRFCDGRISRVESPGHTRFSCLFGAETLTEAIAEALDLFEDFPGALVHSVELDEIALDDNGMWTPAVVPAPPPVGASRSPS
;
A
#
# COMPACT_ATOMS: atom_id res chain seq x y z
N MET A 1 -17.12 -10.62 13.29
CA MET A 1 -15.72 -10.57 12.87
C MET A 1 -15.25 -9.16 13.10
N ASP A 2 -14.25 -8.97 13.94
CA ASP A 2 -13.80 -7.66 14.40
C ASP A 2 -12.89 -7.04 13.34
N THR A 3 -13.42 -6.05 12.63
CA THR A 3 -12.66 -5.22 11.69
C THR A 3 -11.85 -4.19 12.48
N ARG A 4 -10.57 -4.00 12.14
CA ARG A 4 -9.76 -2.91 12.69
C ARG A 4 -9.14 -2.08 11.59
N ASP A 5 -8.85 -0.83 11.91
CA ASP A 5 -8.17 0.08 11.00
C ASP A 5 -6.67 -0.19 11.00
N TRP A 6 -6.12 -0.33 9.80
CA TRP A 6 -4.70 -0.57 9.56
C TRP A 6 -4.07 0.64 8.91
N TYR A 7 -3.03 1.16 9.54
CA TYR A 7 -2.22 2.25 8.99
C TYR A 7 -0.92 1.73 8.38
N PHE A 8 -0.61 2.12 7.16
CA PHE A 8 0.66 1.76 6.50
C PHE A 8 1.03 2.75 5.41
N THR A 9 2.31 2.82 5.08
CA THR A 9 2.82 3.68 4.00
C THR A 9 3.17 2.84 2.78
N ARG A 10 2.78 3.31 1.60
CA ARG A 10 3.24 2.76 0.32
C ARG A 10 4.22 3.68 -0.36
N HIS A 11 5.21 3.08 -0.98
CA HIS A 11 6.21 3.78 -1.78
C HIS A 11 6.04 3.41 -3.25
N LEU A 12 5.98 4.43 -4.10
CA LEU A 12 6.11 4.24 -5.53
C LEU A 12 7.58 4.14 -5.91
N GLN A 13 7.85 3.38 -6.97
CA GLN A 13 9.20 3.23 -7.52
C GLN A 13 9.74 4.57 -8.05
N GLU A 14 8.87 5.37 -8.65
CA GLU A 14 9.20 6.67 -9.23
C GLU A 14 8.22 7.74 -8.72
N LYS A 15 8.64 9.00 -8.83
CA LYS A 15 7.73 10.13 -8.60
C LYS A 15 6.64 10.12 -9.67
N LEU A 16 5.38 10.36 -9.28
CA LEU A 16 4.31 10.59 -10.25
C LEU A 16 4.64 11.78 -11.15
N THR A 17 4.36 11.62 -12.45
CA THR A 17 4.30 12.77 -13.36
C THR A 17 3.14 13.70 -12.97
N PRO A 18 3.18 14.98 -13.34
CA PRO A 18 2.07 15.90 -13.09
C PRO A 18 0.72 15.40 -13.62
N GLU A 19 0.71 14.78 -14.81
CA GLU A 19 -0.52 14.24 -15.41
C GLU A 19 -1.08 13.06 -14.62
N GLN A 20 -0.20 12.18 -14.13
CA GLN A 20 -0.60 11.08 -13.24
C GLN A 20 -1.11 11.61 -11.89
N ALA A 21 -0.45 12.61 -11.32
CA ALA A 21 -0.87 13.24 -10.07
C ALA A 21 -2.29 13.86 -10.20
N ASP A 22 -2.56 14.55 -11.31
CA ASP A 22 -3.88 15.11 -11.62
C ASP A 22 -4.94 14.03 -11.83
N GLU A 23 -4.60 12.93 -12.52
CA GLU A 23 -5.53 11.83 -12.74
C GLU A 23 -5.88 11.13 -11.42
N LEU A 24 -4.90 10.97 -10.54
CA LEU A 24 -5.10 10.39 -9.21
C LEU A 24 -6.10 11.21 -8.38
N GLU A 25 -6.00 12.54 -8.42
CA GLU A 25 -6.90 13.45 -7.69
C GLU A 25 -8.34 13.44 -8.22
N ARG A 26 -8.57 12.92 -9.45
CA ARG A 26 -9.91 12.76 -10.03
C ARG A 26 -10.59 11.44 -9.65
N LEU A 27 -9.84 10.48 -9.14
CA LEU A 27 -10.39 9.17 -8.76
C LEU A 27 -11.04 9.28 -7.39
N ASP A 28 -12.38 9.14 -7.32
CA ASP A 28 -13.17 9.26 -6.09
C ASP A 28 -12.62 8.40 -4.93
N ARG A 29 -12.05 7.22 -5.23
CA ARG A 29 -11.44 6.29 -4.27
C ARG A 29 -10.18 6.82 -3.57
N PHE A 30 -9.56 7.88 -4.09
CA PHE A 30 -8.44 8.59 -3.47
C PHE A 30 -8.90 9.85 -2.72
N CYS A 31 -10.14 10.29 -2.95
CA CYS A 31 -10.77 11.42 -2.28
C CYS A 31 -11.55 11.00 -1.02
N ASP A 32 -11.72 9.70 -0.78
CA ASP A 32 -12.46 9.15 0.37
C ASP A 32 -11.71 9.24 1.72
N GLY A 33 -10.45 9.71 1.70
CA GLY A 33 -9.61 9.90 2.88
C GLY A 33 -8.86 8.64 3.34
N ARG A 34 -9.10 7.47 2.74
CA ARG A 34 -8.35 6.23 3.03
C ARG A 34 -6.94 6.23 2.46
N ILE A 35 -6.70 7.04 1.44
CA ILE A 35 -5.38 7.19 0.82
C ILE A 35 -5.03 8.67 0.76
N SER A 36 -3.88 9.04 1.31
CA SER A 36 -3.34 10.40 1.25
C SER A 36 -1.98 10.40 0.56
N ARG A 37 -1.82 11.25 -0.46
CA ARG A 37 -0.54 11.44 -1.15
C ARG A 37 0.42 12.25 -0.28
N VAL A 38 1.60 11.71 -0.04
CA VAL A 38 2.72 12.40 0.62
C VAL A 38 3.85 12.56 -0.40
N GLU A 39 4.09 13.80 -0.83
CA GLU A 39 5.19 14.10 -1.74
C GLU A 39 6.52 14.22 -0.98
N SER A 40 7.55 13.55 -1.49
CA SER A 40 8.93 13.68 -1.02
C SER A 40 9.88 13.95 -2.18
N PRO A 41 11.03 14.60 -1.97
CA PRO A 41 12.01 14.83 -3.04
C PRO A 41 12.46 13.48 -3.64
N GLY A 42 12.17 13.27 -4.92
CA GLY A 42 12.58 12.09 -5.69
C GLY A 42 11.62 10.89 -5.65
N HIS A 43 10.65 10.84 -4.72
CA HIS A 43 9.72 9.72 -4.58
C HIS A 43 8.32 10.16 -4.16
N THR A 44 7.30 9.42 -4.59
CA THR A 44 5.93 9.59 -4.12
C THR A 44 5.57 8.49 -3.13
N ARG A 45 4.95 8.88 -2.01
CA ARG A 45 4.46 7.95 -1.00
C ARG A 45 2.95 8.14 -0.79
N PHE A 46 2.29 7.10 -0.30
CA PHE A 46 0.90 7.14 0.09
C PHE A 46 0.74 6.64 1.51
N SER A 47 0.12 7.46 2.37
CA SER A 47 -0.40 7.00 3.65
C SER A 47 -1.75 6.33 3.40
N CYS A 48 -1.92 5.12 3.92
CA CYS A 48 -3.11 4.30 3.74
C CYS A 48 -3.76 3.97 5.10
N LEU A 49 -5.08 4.07 5.16
CA LEU A 49 -5.91 3.71 6.32
C LEU A 49 -7.08 2.84 5.84
N PHE A 50 -7.05 1.55 6.16
CA PHE A 50 -8.03 0.57 5.68
C PHE A 50 -8.57 -0.30 6.82
N GLY A 51 -9.88 -0.47 6.86
CA GLY A 51 -10.55 -1.36 7.80
C GLY A 51 -10.55 -2.80 7.27
N ALA A 52 -9.85 -3.72 7.96
CA ALA A 52 -9.84 -5.14 7.61
C ALA A 52 -9.61 -6.03 8.84
N GLU A 53 -9.84 -7.34 8.71
CA GLU A 53 -9.51 -8.29 9.78
C GLU A 53 -7.99 -8.44 9.92
N THR A 54 -7.27 -8.46 8.79
CA THR A 54 -5.82 -8.62 8.75
C THR A 54 -5.12 -7.50 7.99
N LEU A 55 -3.85 -7.24 8.34
CA LEU A 55 -3.01 -6.28 7.62
C LEU A 55 -2.86 -6.69 6.16
N THR A 56 -2.74 -8.00 5.89
CA THR A 56 -2.58 -8.52 4.53
C THR A 56 -3.80 -8.18 3.68
N GLU A 57 -5.02 -8.30 4.21
CA GLU A 57 -6.24 -7.92 3.51
C GLU A 57 -6.31 -6.41 3.27
N ALA A 58 -5.99 -5.60 4.30
CA ALA A 58 -5.89 -4.15 4.14
C ALA A 58 -4.86 -3.75 3.06
N ILE A 59 -3.73 -4.47 3.00
CA ILE A 59 -2.71 -4.29 1.98
C ILE A 59 -3.22 -4.72 0.61
N ALA A 60 -3.94 -5.84 0.49
CA ALA A 60 -4.47 -6.32 -0.78
C ALA A 60 -5.52 -5.35 -1.33
N GLU A 61 -6.48 -4.92 -0.49
CA GLU A 61 -7.50 -3.94 -0.89
C GLU A 61 -6.87 -2.64 -1.36
N ALA A 62 -5.87 -2.13 -0.63
CA ALA A 62 -5.16 -0.94 -1.06
C ALA A 62 -4.43 -1.15 -2.39
N LEU A 63 -3.89 -2.34 -2.70
CA LEU A 63 -3.22 -2.63 -3.97
C LEU A 63 -4.20 -2.67 -5.15
N ASP A 64 -5.37 -3.27 -4.96
CA ASP A 64 -6.41 -3.35 -6.01
C ASP A 64 -6.82 -1.95 -6.49
N LEU A 65 -6.81 -0.96 -5.59
CA LEU A 65 -7.12 0.44 -5.95
C LEU A 65 -6.03 1.12 -6.79
N PHE A 66 -4.84 0.54 -6.95
CA PHE A 66 -3.81 1.06 -7.85
C PHE A 66 -3.66 0.22 -9.12
N GLU A 67 -4.26 -0.96 -9.22
CA GLU A 67 -4.20 -1.77 -10.45
C GLU A 67 -4.78 -1.01 -11.66
N ASP A 68 -5.86 -0.25 -11.45
CA ASP A 68 -6.42 0.59 -12.52
C ASP A 68 -5.68 1.91 -12.73
N PHE A 69 -4.59 2.19 -11.98
CA PHE A 69 -3.83 3.43 -12.12
C PHE A 69 -2.61 3.23 -13.06
N PRO A 70 -2.66 3.75 -14.30
CA PRO A 70 -1.64 3.45 -15.29
C PRO A 70 -0.27 4.06 -14.91
N GLY A 71 0.74 3.19 -14.82
CA GLY A 71 2.14 3.57 -14.74
C GLY A 71 2.73 3.79 -13.34
N ALA A 72 2.00 3.48 -12.26
CA ALA A 72 2.59 3.47 -10.91
C ALA A 72 3.00 2.03 -10.52
N LEU A 73 4.28 1.70 -10.71
CA LEU A 73 4.83 0.48 -10.12
C LEU A 73 4.99 0.69 -8.61
N VAL A 74 4.19 -0.03 -7.82
CA VAL A 74 4.35 -0.10 -6.37
C VAL A 74 5.69 -0.76 -6.08
N HIS A 75 6.56 -0.07 -5.34
CA HIS A 75 7.89 -0.58 -4.99
C HIS A 75 7.88 -1.35 -3.67
N SER A 76 7.25 -0.79 -2.64
CA SER A 76 7.26 -1.40 -1.30
C SER A 76 6.14 -0.87 -0.40
N VAL A 77 5.80 -1.67 0.61
CA VAL A 77 4.98 -1.28 1.76
C VAL A 77 5.88 -1.16 2.97
N GLU A 78 5.68 -0.10 3.75
CA GLU A 78 6.39 0.16 4.98
C GLU A 78 5.40 0.33 6.14
N LEU A 79 5.75 -0.29 7.25
CA LEU A 79 5.21 0.01 8.56
C LEU A 79 6.31 0.72 9.34
N ASP A 80 6.24 2.05 9.39
CA ASP A 80 7.15 2.82 10.22
C ASP A 80 6.83 2.62 11.72
N GLU A 81 7.66 3.18 12.60
CA GLU A 81 7.50 3.02 14.05
C GLU A 81 6.14 3.51 14.56
N ILE A 82 5.56 4.53 13.92
CA ILE A 82 4.24 5.07 14.26
C ILE A 82 3.15 4.11 13.80
N ALA A 83 3.22 3.62 12.56
CA ALA A 83 2.31 2.63 12.02
C ALA A 83 2.35 1.31 12.82
N LEU A 84 3.51 0.96 13.37
CA LEU A 84 3.65 -0.19 14.25
C LEU A 84 2.93 -0.01 15.57
N ASP A 85 3.07 1.14 16.22
CA ASP A 85 2.35 1.47 17.45
C ASP A 85 0.83 1.56 17.21
N ASP A 86 0.40 2.28 16.16
CA ASP A 86 -1.00 2.44 15.76
C ASP A 86 -1.67 1.09 15.44
N ASN A 87 -0.92 0.15 14.87
CA ASN A 87 -1.40 -1.19 14.58
C ASN A 87 -1.25 -2.18 15.77
N GLY A 88 -0.75 -1.73 16.92
CA GLY A 88 -0.49 -2.56 18.09
C GLY A 88 0.58 -3.64 17.88
N MET A 89 1.53 -3.39 16.98
CA MET A 89 2.62 -4.31 16.62
C MET A 89 3.96 -3.76 17.13
N TRP A 90 4.49 -4.30 18.22
CA TRP A 90 5.73 -3.80 18.83
C TRP A 90 7.04 -4.17 18.07
N THR A 91 6.96 -4.86 16.92
CA THR A 91 8.13 -5.20 16.11
C THR A 91 7.83 -5.01 14.62
N PRO A 92 8.72 -4.33 13.85
CA PRO A 92 8.60 -4.23 12.40
C PRO A 92 8.54 -5.62 11.76
N ALA A 93 7.43 -5.95 11.11
CA ALA A 93 7.26 -7.20 10.38
C ALA A 93 7.50 -6.96 8.88
N VAL A 94 8.64 -7.39 8.37
CA VAL A 94 8.88 -7.44 6.92
C VAL A 94 8.23 -8.72 6.39
N VAL A 95 7.07 -8.60 5.74
CA VAL A 95 6.42 -9.73 5.08
C VAL A 95 7.05 -9.89 3.69
N PRO A 96 7.71 -11.03 3.38
CA PRO A 96 8.18 -11.28 2.02
C PRO A 96 6.99 -11.38 1.06
N ALA A 97 7.14 -10.83 -0.14
CA ALA A 97 6.10 -10.91 -1.16
C ALA A 97 5.67 -12.38 -1.38
N PRO A 98 4.37 -12.66 -1.54
CA PRO A 98 3.91 -14.01 -1.82
C PRO A 98 4.61 -14.52 -3.09
N PRO A 99 4.97 -15.82 -3.13
CA PRO A 99 5.61 -16.38 -4.32
C PRO A 99 4.66 -16.19 -5.52
N PRO A 100 5.20 -15.87 -6.71
CA PRO A 100 4.38 -15.79 -7.91
C PRO A 100 3.64 -17.12 -8.09
N VAL A 101 2.32 -17.03 -8.32
CA VAL A 101 1.48 -18.18 -8.65
C VAL A 101 2.09 -18.88 -9.86
N GLY A 102 2.70 -20.05 -9.63
CA GLY A 102 3.39 -20.82 -10.66
C GLY A 102 4.65 -21.57 -10.20
N ALA A 103 5.23 -21.24 -9.04
CA ALA A 103 6.42 -21.94 -8.54
C ALA A 103 6.10 -23.25 -7.78
N SER A 104 5.19 -24.07 -8.32
CA SER A 104 5.07 -25.48 -7.95
C SER A 104 6.15 -26.27 -8.71
N ARG A 105 7.38 -26.27 -8.19
CA ARG A 105 8.37 -27.26 -8.64
C ARG A 105 8.88 -28.05 -7.45
N SER A 106 8.27 -29.21 -7.26
CA SER A 106 8.79 -30.33 -6.47
C SER A 106 10.22 -30.66 -6.90
N PRO A 107 11.05 -31.16 -5.97
CA PRO A 107 12.05 -32.14 -6.33
C PRO A 107 11.79 -33.48 -5.63
N SER A 108 12.04 -34.51 -6.43
CA SER A 108 11.99 -35.95 -6.17
C SER A 108 12.96 -36.45 -5.11
#